data_AF-A0A8J8BVI1-F1
#
_entry.id   AF-A0A8J8BVI1-F1
#
_cell.length_a   1.000
_cell.length_b   1.000
_cell.length_c   1.000
_cell.angle_alpha   90.00
_cell.angle_beta   90.00
_cell.angle_gamma   90.00
#
_symmetry.space_group_name_H-M   'P 1'
#
loop_
_entity.id
_entity.type
_entity.pdbx_description
1 polymer ?
#
loop_
_entity_poly.entity_id
_entity_poly.type
_entity_poly.pdbx_seq_one_letter_code
_entity_poly.pdbx_strand_id
1 'polypeptide(L)'
;MDTQREKFLWGDIHEEAGKERVEEGGPMEVYGTTALLAALFNITVGMWIFRKNPHSKVAHRFLIATILLAVWGAAEALTKFSPNEQMSLLWVKISYVPFFILLAVLYYVVHYASEGRWRTIYYISRVLYVAFIMLLFTDSFIQKTSATPYGYEPVYGWIFPYFAFTHMAMMALGISLLYAVRMKWKGLGRIHQIDVMIYTFVISMVFVYTFELLSPLFGWGLPKIGSVFSIFITIVSRRTYIQYSHVIFPTLQKQVSTNDALCGALCSVCTSFYAGRCKSCAMGEEKKREKCTIYLCAKEHATNCPTCGRMLTCETYRDHREECPFLDPVKVLPSGISYRIESVDYTAGRKIFRDRMIRGDFGLVVSREHPDIFFSTWEMEQPPLIWLSHEEEKRWTINPTSLAKLTHIIDDFIKKVPFSCVLFEGIEYLVIYNSFDTIMKLVCSVDEEVTQNKCRFILSYDPRAFDEEKCAILERDLRQIPESYAVDG
;
A
#
# COMPACT_ATOMS: atom_id res chain seq x y z
N MET A 1 -49.21 15.16 -59.36
CA MET A 1 -49.38 13.70 -59.09
C MET A 1 -48.06 12.98 -58.79
N ASP A 2 -46.87 13.60 -58.95
CA ASP A 2 -45.58 12.93 -58.71
C ASP A 2 -45.05 12.98 -57.26
N THR A 3 -45.47 13.94 -56.45
CA THR A 3 -44.90 14.12 -55.09
C THR A 3 -45.43 13.14 -54.04
N GLN A 4 -46.53 12.43 -54.31
CA GLN A 4 -47.04 11.37 -53.42
C GLN A 4 -46.44 9.99 -53.73
N ARG A 5 -45.97 9.74 -54.95
CA ARG A 5 -45.40 8.44 -55.35
C ARG A 5 -43.97 8.29 -54.86
N GLU A 6 -43.18 9.37 -54.84
CA GLU A 6 -41.83 9.36 -54.26
C GLU A 6 -41.85 9.12 -52.75
N LYS A 7 -42.78 9.73 -52.00
CA LYS A 7 -42.88 9.51 -50.55
C LYS A 7 -43.21 8.07 -50.15
N PHE A 8 -43.91 7.32 -51.01
CA PHE A 8 -44.25 5.92 -50.76
C PHE A 8 -43.03 5.01 -51.01
N LEU A 9 -42.32 5.23 -52.12
CA LEU A 9 -41.10 4.48 -52.47
C LEU A 9 -39.95 4.71 -51.49
N TRP A 10 -39.76 5.94 -50.98
CA TRP A 10 -38.72 6.22 -49.97
C TRP A 10 -39.10 5.80 -48.54
N GLY A 11 -40.40 5.65 -48.25
CA GLY A 11 -40.88 5.13 -46.97
C GLY A 11 -40.61 3.62 -46.82
N ASP A 12 -40.93 2.86 -47.86
CA ASP A 12 -40.78 1.40 -47.86
C ASP A 12 -39.30 0.96 -47.88
N ILE A 13 -38.41 1.68 -48.60
CA ILE A 13 -36.97 1.39 -48.62
C ILE A 13 -36.32 1.67 -47.25
N HIS A 14 -36.78 2.68 -46.51
CA HIS A 14 -36.27 2.94 -45.15
C HIS A 14 -36.81 1.95 -44.11
N GLU A 15 -38.01 1.40 -44.31
CA GLU A 15 -38.61 0.40 -43.44
C GLU A 15 -38.03 -1.01 -43.69
N GLU A 16 -37.70 -1.35 -44.94
CA GLU A 16 -36.98 -2.59 -45.31
C GLU A 16 -35.49 -2.52 -44.93
N ALA A 17 -34.80 -1.39 -45.15
CA ALA A 17 -33.41 -1.21 -44.70
C ALA A 17 -33.25 -1.12 -43.17
N GLY A 18 -34.33 -0.81 -42.44
CA GLY A 18 -34.41 -0.89 -40.99
C GLY A 18 -34.63 -2.31 -40.47
N LYS A 19 -35.24 -3.20 -41.26
CA LYS A 19 -35.45 -4.61 -40.95
C LYS A 19 -34.25 -5.48 -41.30
N GLU A 20 -33.54 -5.21 -42.41
CA GLU A 20 -32.32 -5.96 -42.79
C GLU A 20 -31.14 -5.70 -41.84
N ARG A 21 -31.09 -4.54 -41.15
CA ARG A 21 -30.00 -4.20 -40.23
C ARG A 21 -30.11 -4.85 -38.84
N VAL A 22 -31.12 -5.68 -38.61
CA VAL A 22 -31.34 -6.44 -37.37
C VAL A 22 -30.64 -7.81 -37.42
N GLU A 23 -30.16 -8.25 -38.59
CA GLU A 23 -29.60 -9.61 -38.76
C GLU A 23 -28.06 -9.72 -38.63
N GLU A 24 -27.32 -8.61 -38.58
CA GLU A 24 -25.88 -8.61 -38.23
C GLU A 24 -25.69 -7.95 -36.87
N GLY A 25 -25.22 -8.72 -35.87
CA GLY A 25 -25.11 -8.32 -34.46
C GLY A 25 -24.77 -6.84 -34.25
N GLY A 26 -25.80 -6.05 -33.94
CA GLY A 26 -25.72 -4.59 -33.97
C GLY A 26 -24.81 -4.02 -32.87
N PRO A 27 -24.54 -2.70 -32.89
CA PRO A 27 -23.70 -2.05 -31.89
C PRO A 27 -24.21 -2.25 -30.45
N MET A 28 -25.53 -2.46 -30.26
CA MET A 28 -26.13 -2.85 -28.98
C MET A 28 -25.53 -4.15 -28.41
N GLU A 29 -25.36 -5.18 -29.24
CA GLU A 29 -24.77 -6.46 -28.81
C GLU A 29 -23.29 -6.29 -28.46
N VAL A 30 -22.56 -5.49 -29.23
CA VAL A 30 -21.13 -5.21 -28.98
C VAL A 30 -20.95 -4.51 -27.63
N TYR A 31 -21.72 -3.47 -27.32
CA TYR A 31 -21.60 -2.76 -26.04
C TYR A 31 -22.10 -3.59 -24.85
N GLY A 32 -23.20 -4.33 -24.99
CA GLY A 32 -23.69 -5.23 -23.95
C GLY A 32 -22.72 -6.37 -23.63
N THR A 33 -22.15 -7.00 -24.65
CA THR A 33 -21.19 -8.10 -24.49
C THR A 33 -19.87 -7.63 -23.88
N THR A 34 -19.35 -6.48 -24.31
CA THR A 34 -18.12 -5.89 -23.75
C THR A 34 -18.26 -5.55 -22.26
N ALA A 35 -19.38 -4.96 -21.85
CA ALA A 35 -19.66 -4.68 -20.44
C ALA A 35 -19.76 -5.98 -19.61
N LEU A 36 -20.39 -7.03 -20.15
CA LEU A 36 -20.48 -8.34 -19.50
C LEU A 36 -19.09 -9.00 -19.34
N LEU A 37 -18.27 -8.95 -20.39
CA LEU A 37 -16.89 -9.46 -20.34
C LEU A 37 -16.04 -8.71 -19.31
N ALA A 38 -16.19 -7.38 -19.22
CA ALA A 38 -15.52 -6.58 -18.18
C ALA A 38 -15.96 -7.00 -16.77
N ALA A 39 -17.25 -7.25 -16.56
CA ALA A 39 -17.76 -7.72 -15.27
C ALA A 39 -17.17 -9.08 -14.88
N LEU A 40 -17.17 -10.04 -15.82
CA LEU A 40 -16.58 -11.37 -15.62
C LEU A 40 -15.07 -11.29 -15.36
N PHE A 41 -14.36 -10.41 -16.07
CA PHE A 41 -12.92 -10.20 -15.85
C PHE A 41 -12.64 -9.69 -14.44
N ASN A 42 -13.34 -8.63 -13.99
CA ASN A 42 -13.14 -8.04 -12.67
C ASN A 42 -13.39 -9.05 -11.56
N ILE A 43 -14.52 -9.77 -11.59
CA ILE A 43 -14.84 -10.76 -10.55
C ILE A 43 -13.85 -11.93 -10.55
N THR A 44 -13.40 -12.38 -11.73
CA THR A 44 -12.43 -13.48 -11.86
C THR A 44 -11.08 -13.09 -11.26
N VAL A 45 -10.56 -11.91 -11.60
CA VAL A 45 -9.29 -11.41 -11.04
C VAL A 45 -9.41 -11.19 -9.53
N GLY A 46 -10.50 -10.59 -9.07
CA GLY A 46 -10.80 -10.39 -7.65
C GLY A 46 -10.79 -11.70 -6.86
N MET A 47 -11.56 -12.68 -7.32
CA MET A 47 -11.63 -14.01 -6.71
C MET A 47 -10.29 -14.74 -6.77
N TRP A 48 -9.53 -14.61 -7.85
CA TRP A 48 -8.21 -15.23 -7.98
C TRP A 48 -7.23 -14.68 -6.95
N ILE A 49 -7.14 -13.34 -6.79
CA ILE A 49 -6.28 -12.71 -5.78
C ILE A 49 -6.73 -13.11 -4.37
N PHE A 50 -8.04 -13.10 -4.11
CA PHE A 50 -8.58 -13.52 -2.82
C PHE A 50 -8.27 -14.98 -2.51
N ARG A 51 -8.49 -15.91 -3.44
CA ARG A 51 -8.17 -17.34 -3.26
C ARG A 51 -6.68 -17.59 -3.04
N LYS A 52 -5.82 -16.82 -3.69
CA LYS A 52 -4.36 -16.88 -3.48
C LYS A 52 -3.95 -16.34 -2.10
N ASN A 53 -4.73 -15.44 -1.50
CA ASN A 53 -4.38 -14.74 -0.26
C ASN A 53 -5.61 -14.49 0.64
N PRO A 54 -6.32 -15.54 1.09
CA PRO A 54 -7.64 -15.41 1.72
C PRO A 54 -7.58 -14.70 3.08
N HIS A 55 -6.43 -14.66 3.75
CA HIS A 55 -6.26 -13.99 5.05
C HIS A 55 -5.81 -12.52 4.94
N SER A 56 -5.48 -12.04 3.74
CA SER A 56 -4.99 -10.68 3.55
C SER A 56 -6.14 -9.67 3.55
N LYS A 57 -6.15 -8.71 4.49
CA LYS A 57 -7.10 -7.57 4.52
C LYS A 57 -7.09 -6.75 3.21
N VAL A 58 -5.95 -6.69 2.51
CA VAL A 58 -5.83 -5.99 1.21
C VAL A 58 -6.56 -6.75 0.11
N ALA A 59 -6.31 -8.06 -0.02
CA ALA A 59 -7.06 -8.97 -0.89
C ALA A 59 -8.59 -8.92 -0.67
N HIS A 60 -9.07 -8.84 0.57
CA HIS A 60 -10.49 -8.62 0.85
C HIS A 60 -11.01 -7.28 0.30
N ARG A 61 -10.28 -6.18 0.55
CA ARG A 61 -10.65 -4.85 0.04
C ARG A 61 -10.62 -4.80 -1.49
N PHE A 62 -9.64 -5.46 -2.10
CA PHE A 62 -9.53 -5.61 -3.55
C PHE A 62 -10.71 -6.41 -4.12
N LEU A 63 -11.07 -7.53 -3.49
CA LEU A 63 -12.24 -8.33 -3.86
C LEU A 63 -13.52 -7.48 -3.83
N ILE A 64 -13.75 -6.73 -2.75
CA ILE A 64 -14.90 -5.82 -2.64
C ILE A 64 -14.90 -4.80 -3.78
N ALA A 65 -13.77 -4.17 -4.08
CA ALA A 65 -13.67 -3.21 -5.19
C ALA A 65 -13.98 -3.87 -6.55
N THR A 66 -13.44 -5.06 -6.82
CA THR A 66 -13.73 -5.79 -8.06
C THR A 66 -15.16 -6.29 -8.15
N ILE A 67 -15.81 -6.61 -7.02
CA ILE A 67 -17.24 -6.93 -6.98
C ILE A 67 -18.05 -5.69 -7.37
N LEU A 68 -17.74 -4.51 -6.84
CA LEU A 68 -18.44 -3.28 -7.20
C LEU A 68 -18.30 -2.94 -8.70
N LEU A 69 -17.10 -3.12 -9.26
CA LEU A 69 -16.86 -2.95 -10.70
C LEU A 69 -17.60 -4.01 -11.53
N ALA A 70 -17.69 -5.25 -11.05
CA ALA A 70 -18.43 -6.31 -11.71
C ALA A 70 -19.94 -6.07 -11.69
N VAL A 71 -20.50 -5.62 -10.56
CA VAL A 71 -21.91 -5.22 -10.45
C VAL A 71 -22.22 -4.07 -11.41
N TRP A 72 -21.32 -3.11 -11.54
CA TRP A 72 -21.48 -2.02 -12.51
C TRP A 72 -21.53 -2.53 -13.96
N GLY A 73 -20.53 -3.29 -14.40
CA GLY A 73 -20.48 -3.83 -15.76
C GLY A 73 -21.67 -4.77 -16.07
N ALA A 74 -22.12 -5.55 -15.08
CA ALA A 74 -23.30 -6.39 -15.22
C ALA A 74 -24.59 -5.56 -15.39
N ALA A 75 -24.77 -4.51 -14.58
CA ALA A 75 -25.93 -3.63 -14.71
C ALA A 75 -25.96 -2.88 -16.05
N GLU A 76 -24.79 -2.47 -16.55
CA GLU A 76 -24.67 -1.88 -17.89
C GLU A 76 -25.03 -2.87 -19.00
N ALA A 77 -24.50 -4.10 -18.94
CA ALA A 77 -24.86 -5.15 -19.90
C ALA A 77 -26.37 -5.46 -19.87
N LEU A 78 -26.95 -5.61 -18.68
CA LEU A 78 -28.37 -5.90 -18.50
C LEU A 78 -29.27 -4.75 -18.96
N THR A 79 -28.81 -3.50 -18.87
CA THR A 79 -29.50 -2.35 -19.46
C THR A 79 -29.62 -2.50 -20.98
N LYS A 80 -28.54 -2.94 -21.64
CA LYS A 80 -28.46 -3.10 -23.10
C LYS A 80 -29.23 -4.31 -23.62
N PHE A 81 -29.23 -5.41 -22.86
CA PHE A 81 -29.99 -6.63 -23.19
C PHE A 81 -31.42 -6.65 -22.64
N SER A 82 -31.90 -5.56 -22.04
CA SER A 82 -33.24 -5.53 -21.46
C SER A 82 -34.31 -5.69 -22.53
N PRO A 83 -35.36 -6.51 -22.30
CA PRO A 83 -36.42 -6.72 -23.29
C PRO A 83 -37.46 -5.58 -23.30
N ASN A 84 -37.49 -4.74 -22.25
CA ASN A 84 -38.45 -3.66 -22.11
C ASN A 84 -37.85 -2.46 -21.37
N GLU A 85 -38.49 -1.29 -21.50
CA GLU A 85 -38.04 -0.04 -20.87
C GLU A 85 -38.07 -0.11 -19.34
N GLN A 86 -39.01 -0.83 -18.74
CA GLN A 86 -39.12 -0.94 -17.28
C GLN A 86 -37.93 -1.68 -16.66
N MET A 87 -37.53 -2.81 -17.25
CA MET A 87 -36.37 -3.58 -16.83
C MET A 87 -35.09 -2.77 -17.06
N SER A 88 -35.01 -2.07 -18.20
CA SER A 88 -33.87 -1.21 -18.50
C SER A 88 -33.71 -0.08 -17.48
N LEU A 89 -34.80 0.58 -17.10
CA LEU A 89 -34.81 1.66 -16.10
C LEU A 89 -34.28 1.18 -14.74
N LEU A 90 -34.63 -0.03 -14.32
CA LEU A 90 -34.12 -0.61 -13.09
C LEU A 90 -32.60 -0.79 -13.15
N TRP A 91 -32.08 -1.40 -14.22
CA TRP A 91 -30.65 -1.67 -14.38
C TRP A 91 -29.81 -0.40 -14.52
N VAL A 92 -30.32 0.62 -15.23
CA VAL A 92 -29.70 1.94 -15.26
C VAL A 92 -29.61 2.53 -13.86
N LYS A 93 -30.69 2.50 -13.06
CA LYS A 93 -30.64 3.03 -11.69
C LYS A 93 -29.60 2.29 -10.85
N ILE A 94 -29.50 0.96 -10.99
CA ILE A 94 -28.47 0.15 -10.31
C ILE A 94 -27.05 0.52 -10.76
N SER A 95 -26.83 0.83 -12.04
CA SER A 95 -25.49 1.17 -12.56
C SER A 95 -24.90 2.45 -11.95
N TYR A 96 -25.72 3.32 -11.34
CA TYR A 96 -25.24 4.52 -10.63
C TYR A 96 -24.87 4.28 -9.16
N VAL A 97 -25.31 3.17 -8.55
CA VAL A 97 -24.99 2.84 -7.15
C VAL A 97 -23.46 2.83 -6.86
N PRO A 98 -22.60 2.26 -7.71
CA PRO A 98 -21.15 2.27 -7.52
C PRO A 98 -20.53 3.66 -7.42
N PHE A 99 -21.05 4.67 -8.13
CA PHE A 99 -20.54 6.04 -8.06
C PHE A 99 -20.67 6.61 -6.64
N PHE A 100 -21.78 6.33 -5.96
CA PHE A 100 -21.99 6.77 -4.56
C PHE A 100 -21.06 6.04 -3.58
N ILE A 101 -20.91 4.73 -3.75
CA ILE A 101 -20.07 3.90 -2.87
C ILE A 101 -18.59 4.30 -3.02
N LEU A 102 -18.12 4.51 -4.25
CA LEU A 102 -16.71 4.82 -4.52
C LEU A 102 -16.26 6.07 -3.76
N LEU A 103 -17.10 7.09 -3.73
CA LEU A 103 -16.76 8.33 -3.06
C LEU A 103 -16.87 8.22 -1.53
N ALA A 104 -17.82 7.45 -1.01
CA ALA A 104 -17.87 7.13 0.41
C ALA A 104 -16.57 6.43 0.87
N VAL A 105 -16.04 5.52 0.05
CA VAL A 105 -14.75 4.86 0.28
C VAL A 105 -13.60 5.86 0.22
N LEU A 106 -13.55 6.75 -0.78
CA LEU A 106 -12.50 7.78 -0.89
C LEU A 106 -12.42 8.66 0.38
N TYR A 107 -13.55 9.20 0.84
CA TYR A 107 -13.56 10.04 2.03
C TYR A 107 -13.29 9.28 3.32
N TYR A 108 -13.67 8.00 3.40
CA TYR A 108 -13.24 7.14 4.50
C TYR A 108 -11.71 6.99 4.53
N VAL A 109 -11.09 6.75 3.38
CA VAL A 109 -9.62 6.66 3.26
C VAL A 109 -8.97 7.99 3.65
N VAL A 110 -9.46 9.13 3.15
CA VAL A 110 -8.94 10.45 3.52
C VAL A 110 -9.07 10.71 5.02
N HIS A 111 -10.20 10.36 5.64
CA HIS A 111 -10.41 10.51 7.07
C HIS A 111 -9.41 9.68 7.90
N TYR A 112 -9.25 8.40 7.55
CA TYR A 112 -8.31 7.51 8.21
C TYR A 112 -6.86 7.97 8.02
N ALA A 113 -6.49 8.30 6.78
CA ALA A 113 -5.15 8.74 6.40
C ALA A 113 -4.75 10.07 7.04
N SER A 114 -5.72 10.95 7.30
CA SER A 114 -5.50 12.26 7.92
C SER A 114 -5.62 12.26 9.44
N GLU A 115 -5.74 11.08 10.07
CA GLU A 115 -5.94 10.90 11.51
C GLU A 115 -7.13 11.74 12.03
N GLY A 116 -8.19 11.82 11.23
CA GLY A 116 -9.42 12.50 11.60
C GLY A 116 -9.44 14.02 11.37
N ARG A 117 -8.37 14.64 10.85
CA ARG A 117 -8.30 16.09 10.58
C ARG A 117 -9.47 16.61 9.75
N TRP A 118 -9.93 15.84 8.77
CA TRP A 118 -11.01 16.22 7.84
C TRP A 118 -12.37 15.57 8.17
N ARG A 119 -12.62 15.29 9.46
CA ARG A 119 -13.87 14.70 9.97
C ARG A 119 -15.13 15.38 9.44
N THR A 120 -15.17 16.71 9.41
CA THR A 120 -16.38 17.46 8.99
C THR A 120 -16.73 17.18 7.53
N ILE A 121 -15.72 17.20 6.65
CA ILE A 121 -15.89 16.93 5.21
C ILE A 121 -16.35 15.48 4.99
N TYR A 122 -15.83 14.54 5.77
CA TYR A 122 -16.26 13.13 5.74
C TYR A 122 -17.75 12.94 6.09
N TYR A 123 -18.25 13.62 7.13
CA TYR A 123 -19.68 13.51 7.49
C TYR A 123 -20.59 14.25 6.50
N ILE A 124 -20.17 15.42 6.01
CA ILE A 124 -20.90 16.17 4.97
C ILE A 124 -21.06 15.33 3.72
N SER A 125 -19.98 14.69 3.24
CA SER A 125 -20.05 13.84 2.06
C SER A 125 -21.03 12.67 2.26
N ARG A 126 -21.02 12.02 3.43
CA ARG A 126 -21.95 10.91 3.73
C ARG A 126 -23.42 11.34 3.67
N VAL A 127 -23.78 12.44 4.34
CA VAL A 127 -25.17 12.94 4.33
C VAL A 127 -25.60 13.28 2.91
N LEU A 128 -24.74 13.98 2.17
CA LEU A 128 -24.99 14.35 0.78
C LEU A 128 -25.26 13.13 -0.12
N TYR A 129 -24.47 12.07 -0.01
CA TYR A 129 -24.63 10.89 -0.86
C TYR A 129 -25.76 9.97 -0.44
N VAL A 130 -26.11 9.92 0.84
CA VAL A 130 -27.35 9.28 1.29
C VAL A 130 -28.56 9.99 0.67
N ALA A 131 -28.55 11.33 0.61
CA ALA A 131 -29.61 12.09 -0.05
C ALA A 131 -29.69 11.79 -1.55
N PHE A 132 -28.56 11.74 -2.27
CA PHE A 132 -28.58 11.37 -3.70
C PHE A 132 -29.04 9.92 -3.95
N ILE A 133 -28.70 8.97 -3.08
CA ILE A 133 -29.20 7.58 -3.19
C ILE A 133 -30.73 7.54 -3.04
N MET A 134 -31.31 8.35 -2.14
CA MET A 134 -32.77 8.45 -2.02
C MET A 134 -33.40 9.05 -3.28
N LEU A 135 -32.72 10.03 -3.91
CA LEU A 135 -33.20 10.67 -5.14
C LEU A 135 -33.04 9.79 -6.40
N LEU A 136 -32.08 8.86 -6.42
CA LEU A 136 -31.80 7.97 -7.56
C LEU A 136 -33.03 7.23 -8.07
N PHE A 137 -33.92 6.82 -7.17
CA PHE A 137 -35.12 6.05 -7.52
C PHE A 137 -36.30 6.93 -7.94
N THR A 138 -36.16 8.25 -7.89
CA THR A 138 -37.19 9.21 -8.30
C THR A 138 -37.05 9.62 -9.76
N ASP A 139 -38.16 10.01 -10.38
CA ASP A 139 -38.19 10.50 -11.76
C ASP A 139 -37.45 11.85 -11.91
N SER A 140 -37.21 12.55 -10.80
CA SER A 140 -36.41 13.77 -10.80
C SER A 140 -34.93 13.51 -11.11
N PHE A 141 -34.45 12.28 -10.91
CA PHE A 141 -33.07 11.88 -11.20
C PHE A 141 -32.94 11.18 -12.56
N ILE A 142 -33.64 10.06 -12.77
CA ILE A 142 -33.77 9.37 -14.08
C ILE A 142 -35.25 9.11 -14.32
N GLN A 143 -35.80 9.73 -15.35
CA GLN A 143 -37.24 9.70 -15.67
C GLN A 143 -37.64 8.38 -16.33
N LYS A 144 -36.94 8.01 -17.40
CA LYS A 144 -37.22 6.84 -18.23
C LYS A 144 -35.99 6.45 -19.03
N THR A 145 -36.10 5.37 -19.79
CA THR A 145 -35.10 5.00 -20.81
C THR A 145 -35.72 5.11 -22.18
N SER A 146 -35.00 5.65 -23.16
CA SER A 146 -35.38 5.66 -24.57
C SER A 146 -34.56 4.63 -25.34
N ALA A 147 -35.19 3.89 -26.25
CA ALA A 147 -34.48 3.03 -27.18
C ALA A 147 -33.69 3.86 -28.19
N THR A 148 -32.39 3.62 -28.31
CA THR A 148 -31.51 4.18 -29.35
C THR A 148 -30.92 3.04 -30.18
N PRO A 149 -30.30 3.32 -31.36
CA PRO A 149 -29.58 2.30 -32.13
C PRO A 149 -28.47 1.59 -31.36
N TYR A 150 -28.01 2.18 -30.25
CA TYR A 150 -26.96 1.66 -29.37
C TYR A 150 -27.51 1.00 -28.10
N GLY A 151 -28.80 0.69 -28.06
CA GLY A 151 -29.51 0.13 -26.90
C GLY A 151 -30.33 1.14 -26.13
N TYR A 152 -30.76 0.78 -24.93
CA TYR A 152 -31.47 1.73 -24.07
C TYR A 152 -30.52 2.80 -23.51
N GLU A 153 -31.00 4.04 -23.51
CA GLU A 153 -30.32 5.18 -22.92
C GLU A 153 -31.23 5.91 -21.92
N PRO A 154 -30.69 6.37 -20.79
CA PRO A 154 -31.46 7.11 -19.80
C PRO A 154 -31.82 8.51 -20.27
N VAL A 155 -33.06 8.90 -20.00
CA VAL A 155 -33.53 10.28 -20.03
C VAL A 155 -33.43 10.82 -18.61
N TYR A 156 -32.53 11.78 -18.41
CA TYR A 156 -32.23 12.33 -17.11
C TYR A 156 -33.25 13.37 -16.67
N GLY A 157 -33.54 13.40 -15.38
CA GLY A 157 -34.36 14.42 -14.75
C GLY A 157 -33.54 15.67 -14.38
N TRP A 158 -34.23 16.69 -13.91
CA TRP A 158 -33.65 18.00 -13.61
C TRP A 158 -32.61 17.99 -12.47
N ILE A 159 -32.60 16.97 -11.60
CA ILE A 159 -31.61 16.82 -10.51
C ILE A 159 -30.26 16.30 -11.02
N PHE A 160 -30.25 15.58 -12.14
CA PHE A 160 -29.04 14.89 -12.62
C PHE A 160 -27.83 15.82 -12.85
N PRO A 161 -27.97 17.02 -13.47
CA PRO A 161 -26.84 17.94 -13.62
C PRO A 161 -26.23 18.35 -12.27
N TYR A 162 -27.07 18.61 -11.26
CA TYR A 162 -26.60 18.95 -9.91
C TYR A 162 -25.82 17.80 -9.29
N PHE A 163 -26.30 16.57 -9.45
CA PHE A 163 -25.56 15.38 -9.05
C PHE A 163 -24.22 15.29 -9.77
N ALA A 164 -24.19 15.41 -11.10
CA ALA A 164 -22.98 15.24 -11.89
C ALA A 164 -21.89 16.24 -11.48
N PHE A 165 -22.23 17.54 -11.40
CA PHE A 165 -21.27 18.57 -10.98
C PHE A 165 -20.82 18.40 -9.53
N THR A 166 -21.74 18.11 -8.62
CA THR A 166 -21.42 17.89 -7.21
C THR A 166 -20.51 16.66 -7.03
N HIS A 167 -20.77 15.60 -7.79
CA HIS A 167 -19.99 14.38 -7.78
C HIS A 167 -18.56 14.61 -8.26
N MET A 168 -18.40 15.31 -9.39
CA MET A 168 -17.08 15.67 -9.92
C MET A 168 -16.30 16.56 -8.96
N ALA A 169 -16.94 17.58 -8.39
CA ALA A 169 -16.31 18.49 -7.43
C ALA A 169 -15.83 17.76 -6.17
N MET A 170 -16.66 16.88 -5.61
CA MET A 170 -16.31 16.10 -4.43
C MET A 170 -15.23 15.05 -4.73
N MET A 171 -15.23 14.45 -5.92
CA MET A 171 -14.13 13.57 -6.34
C MET A 171 -12.80 14.33 -6.43
N ALA A 172 -12.79 15.49 -7.09
CA ALA A 172 -11.60 16.33 -7.20
C ALA A 172 -11.09 16.82 -5.84
N LEU A 173 -11.99 17.19 -4.93
CA LEU A 173 -11.65 17.54 -3.55
C LEU A 173 -11.08 16.34 -2.79
N GLY A 174 -11.72 15.17 -2.86
CA GLY A 174 -11.24 13.96 -2.19
C GLY A 174 -9.84 13.54 -2.64
N ILE A 175 -9.57 13.59 -3.95
CA ILE A 175 -8.25 13.31 -4.53
C ILE A 175 -7.23 14.36 -4.08
N SER A 176 -7.58 15.65 -4.13
CA SER A 176 -6.72 16.74 -3.65
C SER A 176 -6.34 16.58 -2.18
N LEU A 177 -7.30 16.22 -1.32
CA LEU A 177 -7.07 15.96 0.10
C LEU A 177 -6.19 14.72 0.30
N LEU A 178 -6.44 13.65 -0.47
CA LEU A 178 -5.60 12.45 -0.43
C LEU A 178 -4.16 12.77 -0.84
N TYR A 179 -3.96 13.60 -1.87
CA TYR A 179 -2.65 14.05 -2.30
C TYR A 179 -1.95 14.92 -1.22
N ALA A 180 -2.69 15.82 -0.57
CA ALA A 180 -2.18 16.62 0.53
C ALA A 180 -1.75 15.78 1.74
N VAL A 181 -2.46 14.67 2.00
CA VAL A 181 -2.06 13.70 3.04
C VAL A 181 -0.87 12.85 2.58
N ARG A 182 -0.83 12.43 1.31
CA ARG A 182 0.32 11.74 0.70
C ARG A 182 1.61 12.55 0.84
N MET A 183 1.58 13.88 0.75
CA MET A 183 2.75 14.74 0.97
C MET A 183 3.35 14.61 2.39
N LYS A 184 2.59 14.06 3.35
CA LYS A 184 3.07 13.78 4.72
C LYS A 184 3.61 12.37 4.90
N TRP A 185 3.28 11.44 4.01
CA TRP A 185 3.73 10.05 4.10
C TRP A 185 5.21 9.96 3.72
N LYS A 186 6.02 9.37 4.60
CA LYS A 186 7.47 9.23 4.46
C LYS A 186 7.79 7.74 4.34
N GLY A 187 8.29 7.32 3.19
CA GLY A 187 8.59 5.91 2.87
C GLY A 187 8.55 5.62 1.37
N LEU A 188 9.72 5.37 0.77
CA LEU A 188 9.94 5.37 -0.69
C LEU A 188 9.06 4.36 -1.46
N GLY A 189 8.89 3.14 -0.93
CA GLY A 189 8.12 2.09 -1.59
C GLY A 189 6.61 2.28 -1.53
N ARG A 190 6.07 2.75 -0.40
CA ARG A 190 4.63 3.05 -0.25
C ARG A 190 4.21 4.25 -1.09
N ILE A 191 5.05 5.29 -1.20
CA ILE A 191 4.74 6.49 -1.99
C ILE A 191 4.60 6.12 -3.46
N HIS A 192 5.55 5.37 -4.05
CA HIS A 192 5.45 5.00 -5.47
C HIS A 192 4.24 4.08 -5.76
N GLN A 193 3.91 3.15 -4.85
CA GLN A 193 2.70 2.33 -4.98
C GLN A 193 1.42 3.16 -4.96
N ILE A 194 1.32 4.07 -3.98
CA ILE A 194 0.19 4.96 -3.80
C ILE A 194 0.07 5.92 -4.97
N ASP A 195 1.20 6.42 -5.49
CA ASP A 195 1.24 7.28 -6.67
C ASP A 195 0.72 6.55 -7.90
N VAL A 196 1.23 5.36 -8.19
CA VAL A 196 0.75 4.55 -9.33
C VAL A 196 -0.74 4.26 -9.18
N MET A 197 -1.21 3.91 -7.97
CA MET A 197 -2.62 3.69 -7.70
C MET A 197 -3.46 4.96 -7.88
N ILE A 198 -3.02 6.10 -7.34
CA ILE A 198 -3.72 7.39 -7.44
C ILE A 198 -3.75 7.86 -8.89
N TYR A 199 -2.63 7.85 -9.61
CA TYR A 199 -2.58 8.24 -11.02
C TYR A 199 -3.45 7.36 -11.89
N THR A 200 -3.40 6.04 -11.70
CA THR A 200 -4.25 5.10 -12.45
C THR A 200 -5.73 5.32 -12.14
N PHE A 201 -6.06 5.54 -10.88
CA PHE A 201 -7.43 5.85 -10.46
C PHE A 201 -7.92 7.17 -11.06
N VAL A 202 -7.10 8.23 -11.02
CA VAL A 202 -7.39 9.55 -11.60
C VAL A 202 -7.62 9.42 -13.11
N ILE A 203 -6.71 8.76 -13.83
CA ILE A 203 -6.81 8.55 -15.28
C ILE A 203 -8.11 7.81 -15.60
N SER A 204 -8.39 6.71 -14.89
CA SER A 204 -9.62 5.92 -15.09
C SER A 204 -10.88 6.74 -14.80
N MET A 205 -10.88 7.56 -13.75
CA MET A 205 -12.00 8.45 -13.41
C MET A 205 -12.24 9.53 -14.46
N VAL A 206 -11.19 10.11 -15.04
CA VAL A 206 -11.33 11.08 -16.15
C VAL A 206 -12.10 10.44 -17.29
N PHE A 207 -11.69 9.25 -17.74
CA PHE A 207 -12.39 8.54 -18.80
C PHE A 207 -13.84 8.20 -18.41
N VAL A 208 -14.07 7.61 -17.24
CA VAL A 208 -15.43 7.28 -16.77
C VAL A 208 -16.32 8.53 -16.75
N TYR A 209 -15.84 9.66 -16.25
CA TYR A 209 -16.65 10.88 -16.17
C TYR A 209 -16.91 11.49 -17.53
N THR A 210 -15.94 11.46 -18.45
CA THR A 210 -16.14 11.93 -19.83
C THR A 210 -17.26 11.15 -20.53
N PHE A 211 -17.24 9.83 -20.44
CA PHE A 211 -18.19 8.98 -21.16
C PHE A 211 -19.54 8.81 -20.45
N GLU A 212 -19.57 8.75 -19.11
CA GLU A 212 -20.80 8.41 -18.36
C GLU A 212 -21.53 9.60 -17.73
N LEU A 213 -20.83 10.72 -17.46
CA LEU A 213 -21.42 11.90 -16.82
C LEU A 213 -21.47 13.11 -17.76
N LEU A 214 -20.35 13.45 -18.42
CA LEU A 214 -20.25 14.64 -19.26
C LEU A 214 -20.93 14.44 -20.61
N SER A 215 -20.73 13.29 -21.27
CA SER A 215 -21.38 13.01 -22.56
C SER A 215 -22.90 13.20 -22.52
N PRO A 216 -23.63 12.67 -21.51
CA PRO A 216 -25.05 12.94 -21.39
C PRO A 216 -25.42 14.38 -21.03
N LEU A 217 -24.57 15.08 -20.26
CA LEU A 217 -24.84 16.44 -19.81
C LEU A 217 -24.69 17.46 -20.95
N PHE A 218 -23.77 17.20 -21.88
CA PHE A 218 -23.48 18.06 -23.02
C PHE A 218 -24.03 17.54 -24.35
N GLY A 219 -24.68 16.37 -24.36
CA GLY A 219 -25.25 15.76 -25.55
C GLY A 219 -24.20 15.34 -26.59
N TRP A 220 -23.01 14.92 -26.15
CA TRP A 220 -21.91 14.55 -27.07
C TRP A 220 -22.13 13.24 -27.81
N GLY A 221 -23.10 12.42 -27.40
CA GLY A 221 -23.41 11.16 -28.07
C GLY A 221 -22.26 10.14 -28.02
N LEU A 222 -21.37 10.24 -27.02
CA LEU A 222 -20.29 9.27 -26.85
C LEU A 222 -20.85 7.92 -26.38
N PRO A 223 -20.25 6.80 -26.82
CA PRO A 223 -20.70 5.48 -26.41
C PRO A 223 -20.44 5.23 -24.92
N LYS A 224 -21.34 4.52 -24.25
CA LYS A 224 -21.14 4.08 -22.86
C LYS A 224 -20.16 2.90 -22.85
N ILE A 225 -18.89 3.22 -22.62
CA ILE A 225 -17.78 2.26 -22.54
C ILE A 225 -17.05 2.37 -21.20
N GLY A 226 -17.69 2.96 -20.18
CA GLY A 226 -17.09 3.16 -18.86
C GLY A 226 -16.56 1.86 -18.24
N SER A 227 -17.25 0.73 -18.46
CA SER A 227 -16.83 -0.59 -17.99
C SER A 227 -15.52 -1.08 -18.59
N VAL A 228 -15.10 -0.65 -19.79
CA VAL A 228 -13.80 -1.04 -20.36
C VAL A 228 -12.64 -0.51 -19.52
N PHE A 229 -12.76 0.70 -18.98
CA PHE A 229 -11.74 1.31 -18.11
C PHE A 229 -11.61 0.57 -16.76
N SER A 230 -12.64 -0.17 -16.35
CA SER A 230 -12.57 -1.04 -15.17
C SER A 230 -11.56 -2.21 -15.34
N ILE A 231 -11.38 -2.71 -16.56
CA ILE A 231 -10.39 -3.76 -16.86
C ILE A 231 -8.98 -3.19 -16.67
N PHE A 232 -8.74 -2.00 -17.20
CA PHE A 232 -7.44 -1.32 -17.11
C PHE A 232 -7.02 -1.08 -15.66
N ILE A 233 -7.91 -0.50 -14.84
CA ILE A 233 -7.61 -0.27 -13.42
C ILE A 233 -7.38 -1.57 -12.65
N THR A 234 -8.10 -2.65 -12.98
CA THR A 234 -7.92 -3.96 -12.34
C THR A 234 -6.59 -4.61 -12.71
N ILE A 235 -6.13 -4.51 -13.96
CA ILE A 235 -4.81 -5.03 -14.39
C ILE A 235 -3.67 -4.30 -13.68
N VAL A 236 -3.70 -2.97 -13.66
CA VAL A 236 -2.64 -2.17 -13.04
C VAL A 236 -2.63 -2.40 -11.53
N SER A 237 -3.79 -2.40 -10.88
CA SER A 237 -3.90 -2.65 -9.44
C SER A 237 -3.43 -4.06 -9.05
N ARG A 238 -3.69 -5.07 -9.89
CA ARG A 238 -3.13 -6.43 -9.71
C ARG A 238 -1.60 -6.42 -9.80
N ARG A 239 -1.01 -5.74 -10.78
CA ARG A 239 0.44 -5.68 -10.96
C ARG A 239 1.12 -5.03 -9.75
N THR A 240 0.56 -3.92 -9.28
CA THR A 240 1.01 -3.25 -8.04
C THR A 240 0.86 -4.16 -6.82
N TYR A 241 -0.22 -4.94 -6.72
CA TYR A 241 -0.37 -5.91 -5.63
C TYR A 241 0.73 -6.99 -5.63
N ILE A 242 1.00 -7.61 -6.78
CA ILE A 242 1.97 -8.72 -6.90
C ILE A 242 3.40 -8.23 -6.63
N GLN A 243 3.81 -7.13 -7.27
CA GLN A 243 5.19 -6.63 -7.24
C GLN A 243 5.67 -6.18 -5.85
N TYR A 244 4.75 -5.79 -4.96
CA TYR A 244 5.09 -5.20 -3.67
C TYR A 244 4.62 -5.98 -2.44
N SER A 245 4.03 -7.16 -2.64
CA SER A 245 3.57 -8.06 -1.56
C SER A 245 4.72 -8.62 -0.70
N HIS A 246 5.95 -8.60 -1.21
CA HIS A 246 7.14 -9.15 -0.54
C HIS A 246 8.07 -8.09 0.09
N VAL A 247 7.78 -6.80 -0.08
CA VAL A 247 8.70 -5.73 0.37
C VAL A 247 8.44 -5.37 1.82
N ILE A 248 9.41 -5.65 2.70
CA ILE A 248 9.44 -5.19 4.09
C ILE A 248 9.51 -3.67 4.10
N PHE A 249 8.54 -3.01 4.73
CA PHE A 249 8.57 -1.56 4.89
C PHE A 249 9.11 -1.24 6.28
N PRO A 250 10.31 -0.67 6.40
CA PRO A 250 10.82 -0.21 7.69
C PRO A 250 9.91 0.92 8.20
N THR A 251 9.29 0.74 9.36
CA THR A 251 8.67 1.83 10.11
C THR A 251 9.69 2.40 11.08
N LEU A 252 9.89 3.72 11.03
CA LEU A 252 10.71 4.44 12.00
C LEU A 252 10.00 4.40 13.35
N GLN A 253 10.62 3.79 14.36
CA GLN A 253 9.97 3.44 15.62
C GLN A 253 9.74 4.62 16.58
N LYS A 254 8.58 4.63 17.20
CA LYS A 254 8.21 5.48 18.34
C LYS A 254 8.98 5.02 19.61
N GLN A 255 9.87 5.86 20.16
CA GLN A 255 10.77 5.54 21.27
C GLN A 255 10.13 5.43 22.67
N VAL A 256 10.83 4.69 23.54
CA VAL A 256 10.75 4.67 25.01
C VAL A 256 12.12 5.12 25.59
N SER A 257 12.10 5.63 26.82
CA SER A 257 13.10 6.47 27.50
C SER A 257 14.57 6.03 27.43
N THR A 258 15.39 6.73 26.65
CA THR A 258 16.84 6.85 26.93
C THR A 258 17.30 8.30 26.82
N ASN A 259 18.27 8.69 27.66
CA ASN A 259 18.81 10.06 27.74
C ASN A 259 19.80 10.41 26.60
N ASP A 260 20.07 9.47 25.67
CA ASP A 260 21.16 9.49 24.68
C ASP A 260 20.70 9.21 23.23
N ALA A 261 19.40 9.38 22.93
CA ALA A 261 18.82 9.15 21.62
C ALA A 261 19.43 10.01 20.46
N LEU A 262 19.72 9.38 19.31
CA LEU A 262 20.53 9.90 18.18
C LEU A 262 19.71 10.44 16.97
N CYS A 263 20.35 10.88 15.87
CA CYS A 263 19.68 11.31 14.63
C CYS A 263 18.96 10.14 13.93
N GLY A 264 17.65 10.30 13.70
CA GLY A 264 16.73 9.20 13.38
C GLY A 264 15.89 8.74 14.58
N ALA A 265 16.18 9.21 15.79
CA ALA A 265 15.34 8.97 16.96
C ALA A 265 14.06 9.82 16.93
N LEU A 266 12.91 9.22 17.20
CA LEU A 266 11.65 9.94 17.39
C LEU A 266 11.66 10.73 18.72
N CYS A 267 12.32 11.90 18.74
CA CYS A 267 12.41 12.79 19.91
C CYS A 267 11.03 13.17 20.48
N SER A 268 9.97 13.19 19.65
CA SER A 268 8.59 13.50 20.03
C SER A 268 7.92 12.47 20.96
N VAL A 269 8.62 11.43 21.40
CA VAL A 269 8.15 10.48 22.42
C VAL A 269 9.21 10.15 23.47
N CYS A 270 10.37 10.79 23.40
CA CYS A 270 11.42 10.65 24.39
C CYS A 270 11.06 11.45 25.65
N THR A 271 10.93 10.77 26.79
CA THR A 271 10.65 11.42 28.09
C THR A 271 11.74 12.43 28.48
N SER A 272 13.00 12.14 28.13
CA SER A 272 14.14 13.03 28.36
C SER A 272 14.07 14.30 27.50
N PHE A 273 13.52 14.20 26.28
CA PHE A 273 13.27 15.35 25.40
C PHE A 273 12.17 16.24 25.97
N TYR A 274 11.03 15.66 26.36
CA TYR A 274 9.92 16.41 26.97
C TYR A 274 10.31 17.05 28.32
N ALA A 275 11.14 16.36 29.10
CA ALA A 275 11.66 16.88 30.36
C ALA A 275 12.79 17.91 30.18
N GLY A 276 13.20 18.25 28.93
CA GLY A 276 14.26 19.22 28.67
C GLY A 276 15.66 18.77 29.13
N ARG A 277 15.86 17.48 29.40
CA ARG A 277 17.13 16.89 29.89
C ARG A 277 17.94 16.20 28.78
N CYS A 278 17.49 16.32 27.53
CA CYS A 278 18.05 15.59 26.40
C CYS A 278 19.37 16.21 25.92
N LYS A 279 20.40 15.39 25.78
CA LYS A 279 21.70 15.81 25.23
C LYS A 279 21.77 15.71 23.69
N SER A 280 20.67 15.40 23.00
CA SER A 280 20.62 15.23 21.54
C SER A 280 20.60 16.55 20.75
N CYS A 281 20.58 16.49 19.42
CA CYS A 281 20.60 17.70 18.58
C CYS A 281 19.43 18.68 18.81
N ALA A 282 18.27 18.24 19.30
CA ALA A 282 17.13 19.14 19.42
C ALA A 282 17.20 20.08 20.65
N MET A 283 17.80 19.61 21.75
CA MET A 283 17.92 20.35 23.03
C MET A 283 19.36 20.48 23.53
N GLY A 284 20.32 19.87 22.83
CA GLY A 284 21.73 19.86 23.19
C GLY A 284 22.48 21.14 22.78
N GLU A 285 23.76 21.18 23.14
CA GLU A 285 24.63 22.33 22.91
C GLU A 285 24.64 22.80 21.44
N GLU A 286 24.34 24.08 21.23
CA GLU A 286 24.28 24.70 19.91
C GLU A 286 25.57 24.53 19.12
N LYS A 287 26.73 24.73 19.76
CA LYS A 287 28.05 24.55 19.13
C LYS A 287 28.30 23.13 18.60
N LYS A 288 27.75 22.10 19.23
CA LYS A 288 27.86 20.70 18.76
C LYS A 288 26.89 20.43 17.62
N ARG A 289 25.69 21.00 17.70
CA ARG A 289 24.65 20.89 16.69
C ARG A 289 25.04 21.54 15.36
N GLU A 290 25.67 22.71 15.40
CA GLU A 290 26.14 23.41 14.21
C GLU A 290 27.31 22.71 13.50
N LYS A 291 27.98 21.75 14.15
CA LYS A 291 29.00 20.89 13.52
C LYS A 291 28.40 19.67 12.81
N CYS A 292 27.11 19.40 12.96
CA CYS A 292 26.46 18.22 12.39
C CYS A 292 25.95 18.50 10.97
N THR A 293 26.56 17.86 9.97
CA THR A 293 26.18 17.99 8.55
C THR A 293 24.71 17.65 8.30
N ILE A 294 24.19 16.60 8.95
CA ILE A 294 22.78 16.19 8.78
C ILE A 294 21.81 17.22 9.34
N TYR A 295 22.17 17.86 10.47
CA TYR A 295 21.36 18.92 11.06
C TYR A 295 21.31 20.16 10.16
N LEU A 296 22.46 20.57 9.61
CA LEU A 296 22.55 21.71 8.69
C LEU A 296 21.72 21.47 7.42
N CYS A 297 21.82 20.28 6.82
CA CYS A 297 21.00 19.88 5.67
C CYS A 297 19.49 19.92 5.99
N ALA A 298 19.10 19.40 7.15
CA ALA A 298 17.70 19.42 7.57
C ALA A 298 17.19 20.87 7.75
N LYS A 299 17.99 21.73 8.36
CA LYS A 299 17.70 23.16 8.55
C LYS A 299 17.50 23.89 7.23
N GLU A 300 18.37 23.65 6.24
CA GLU A 300 18.24 24.22 4.89
C GLU A 300 16.93 23.81 4.21
N HIS A 301 16.50 22.57 4.40
CA HIS A 301 15.24 22.05 3.86
C HIS A 301 14.01 22.31 4.73
N ALA A 302 14.10 23.19 5.73
CA ALA A 302 13.03 23.52 6.67
C ALA A 302 12.35 22.28 7.29
N THR A 303 13.14 21.25 7.60
CA THR A 303 12.71 19.98 8.21
C THR A 303 13.59 19.64 9.41
N ASN A 304 13.16 18.67 10.23
CA ASN A 304 14.02 18.10 11.28
C ASN A 304 14.62 16.77 10.80
N CYS A 305 15.88 16.45 11.15
CA CYS A 305 16.54 15.17 10.82
C CYS A 305 15.59 13.97 11.11
N PRO A 306 15.07 13.80 12.34
CA PRO A 306 14.24 12.64 12.70
C PRO A 306 12.97 12.46 11.89
N THR A 307 12.50 13.56 11.32
CA THR A 307 11.27 13.56 10.55
C THR A 307 11.54 13.70 9.06
N CYS A 308 12.79 13.72 8.59
CA CYS A 308 13.08 13.96 7.18
C CYS A 308 12.54 12.82 6.30
N GLY A 309 11.77 13.15 5.26
CA GLY A 309 11.11 12.16 4.40
C GLY A 309 12.02 11.42 3.45
N ARG A 310 13.28 11.86 3.36
CA ARG A 310 14.29 11.33 2.45
C ARG A 310 15.32 10.44 3.18
N MET A 311 15.21 10.23 4.50
CA MET A 311 16.26 9.52 5.27
C MET A 311 16.66 8.16 4.69
N LEU A 312 15.70 7.38 4.18
CA LEU A 312 15.97 6.06 3.59
C LEU A 312 16.84 6.09 2.32
N THR A 313 16.90 7.22 1.62
CA THR A 313 17.67 7.39 0.37
C THR A 313 18.61 8.58 0.42
N CYS A 314 18.88 9.11 1.61
CA CYS A 314 19.70 10.31 1.75
C CYS A 314 21.16 9.89 1.90
N GLU A 315 21.98 10.24 0.91
CA GLU A 315 23.43 10.05 0.94
C GLU A 315 24.06 10.80 2.12
N THR A 316 23.67 12.05 2.35
CA THR A 316 24.15 12.83 3.51
C THR A 316 23.86 12.14 4.85
N TYR A 317 22.69 11.50 4.99
CA TYR A 317 22.38 10.72 6.19
C TYR A 317 23.28 9.48 6.27
N ARG A 318 23.43 8.75 5.16
CA ARG A 318 24.24 7.54 5.04
C ARG A 318 25.72 7.77 5.34
N ASP A 319 26.27 8.91 4.94
CA ASP A 319 27.71 9.14 5.03
C ASP A 319 28.11 9.77 6.37
N HIS A 320 27.24 10.61 6.96
CA HIS A 320 27.58 11.41 8.13
C HIS A 320 26.92 10.98 9.45
N ARG A 321 26.13 9.89 9.49
CA ARG A 321 25.44 9.49 10.74
C ARG A 321 26.40 9.05 11.83
N GLU A 322 27.48 8.35 11.47
CA GLU A 322 28.47 7.86 12.44
C GLU A 322 29.35 9.00 13.00
N GLU A 323 29.43 10.12 12.29
CA GLU A 323 30.14 11.33 12.71
C GLU A 323 29.32 12.22 13.67
N CYS A 324 28.26 11.66 14.28
CA CYS A 324 27.36 12.43 15.11
C CYS A 324 28.10 13.09 16.29
N PRO A 325 28.10 14.44 16.42
CA PRO A 325 28.80 15.14 17.51
C PRO A 325 28.25 14.85 18.92
N PHE A 326 27.11 14.17 18.99
CA PHE A 326 26.43 13.79 20.24
C PHE A 326 26.56 12.31 20.55
N LEU A 327 27.34 11.55 19.76
CA LEU A 327 27.59 10.13 19.98
C LEU A 327 28.46 9.94 21.24
N ASP A 328 28.03 9.07 22.16
CA ASP A 328 28.87 8.60 23.25
C ASP A 328 29.81 7.50 22.72
N PRO A 329 31.14 7.70 22.68
CA PRO A 329 32.08 6.73 22.13
C PRO A 329 32.04 5.36 22.81
N VAL A 330 31.63 5.30 24.08
CA VAL A 330 31.59 4.05 24.88
C VAL A 330 30.42 3.16 24.47
N LYS A 331 29.34 3.77 23.94
CA LYS A 331 28.11 3.10 23.51
C LYS A 331 27.96 3.11 22.00
N VAL A 332 29.04 2.79 21.26
CA VAL A 332 29.04 2.63 19.79
C VAL A 332 29.28 1.18 19.37
N LEU A 333 28.33 0.63 18.62
CA LEU A 333 28.44 -0.68 17.99
C LEU A 333 28.74 -0.35 16.53
N PRO A 334 29.98 -0.53 16.04
CA PRO A 334 30.31 -0.08 14.69
C PRO A 334 29.43 -0.74 13.63
N SER A 335 29.15 -0.03 12.54
CA SER A 335 28.44 -0.59 11.40
C SER A 335 29.40 -1.36 10.46
N GLY A 336 28.83 -2.09 9.51
CA GLY A 336 29.57 -2.94 8.59
C GLY A 336 30.14 -4.19 9.24
N ILE A 337 29.53 -4.65 10.34
CA ILE A 337 30.01 -5.80 11.12
C ILE A 337 28.83 -6.72 11.43
N SER A 338 29.07 -8.01 11.25
CA SER A 338 28.23 -9.08 11.75
C SER A 338 28.71 -9.53 13.13
N TYR A 339 27.78 -9.55 14.08
CA TYR A 339 28.01 -9.85 15.47
C TYR A 339 27.37 -11.17 15.86
N ARG A 340 27.98 -11.87 16.80
CA ARG A 340 27.43 -13.06 17.43
C ARG A 340 27.15 -12.84 18.91
N ILE A 341 26.11 -13.49 19.40
CA ILE A 341 25.81 -13.59 20.82
C ILE A 341 25.34 -15.00 21.15
N GLU A 342 26.06 -15.61 22.09
CA GLU A 342 25.70 -16.90 22.65
C GLU A 342 24.63 -16.68 23.73
N SER A 343 23.44 -17.24 23.52
CA SER A 343 22.31 -17.05 24.41
C SER A 343 21.33 -18.21 24.31
N VAL A 344 20.91 -18.71 25.48
CA VAL A 344 19.92 -19.80 25.58
C VAL A 344 18.49 -19.32 25.35
N ASP A 345 18.17 -18.09 25.78
CA ASP A 345 16.81 -17.53 25.78
C ASP A 345 16.63 -16.34 24.82
N TYR A 346 17.66 -16.04 24.03
CA TYR A 346 17.75 -14.92 23.08
C TYR A 346 17.60 -13.52 23.72
N THR A 347 17.49 -13.40 25.05
CA THR A 347 17.16 -12.14 25.73
C THR A 347 18.23 -11.06 25.51
N ALA A 348 19.50 -11.46 25.56
CA ALA A 348 20.61 -10.54 25.40
C ALA A 348 20.68 -9.96 23.97
N GLY A 349 20.46 -10.78 22.94
CA GLY A 349 20.40 -10.33 21.55
C GLY A 349 19.26 -9.34 21.31
N ARG A 350 18.06 -9.64 21.85
CA ARG A 350 16.89 -8.74 21.79
C ARG A 350 17.15 -7.41 22.47
N LYS A 351 17.83 -7.40 23.62
CA LYS A 351 18.17 -6.18 24.36
C LYS A 351 19.09 -5.27 23.55
N ILE A 352 20.13 -5.83 22.95
CA ILE A 352 21.08 -5.07 22.12
C ILE A 352 20.39 -4.56 20.86
N PHE A 353 19.60 -5.41 20.21
CA PHE A 353 18.79 -5.00 19.06
C PHE A 353 17.82 -3.87 19.43
N ARG A 354 17.12 -3.97 20.56
CA ARG A 354 16.23 -2.90 21.07
C ARG A 354 17.00 -1.61 21.32
N ASP A 355 18.19 -1.66 21.91
CA ASP A 355 19.07 -0.50 22.08
C ASP A 355 19.43 0.13 20.72
N ARG A 356 19.78 -0.69 19.72
CA ARG A 356 20.06 -0.19 18.36
C ARG A 356 18.88 0.51 17.72
N MET A 357 17.70 -0.07 17.88
CA MET A 357 16.45 0.51 17.41
C MET A 357 16.15 1.86 18.08
N ILE A 358 16.32 1.94 19.41
CA ILE A 358 16.18 3.19 20.16
C ILE A 358 17.17 4.25 19.63
N ARG A 359 18.38 3.83 19.28
CA ARG A 359 19.41 4.71 18.69
C ARG A 359 19.14 5.07 17.21
N GLY A 360 18.00 4.65 16.66
CA GLY A 360 17.52 5.05 15.34
C GLY A 360 18.00 4.16 14.20
N ASP A 361 18.53 2.96 14.50
CA ASP A 361 18.75 1.94 13.46
C ASP A 361 17.38 1.43 12.98
N PHE A 362 17.31 0.98 11.72
CA PHE A 362 16.10 0.35 11.19
C PHE A 362 16.16 -1.16 11.38
N GLY A 363 15.13 -1.75 11.95
CA GLY A 363 15.16 -3.13 12.43
C GLY A 363 14.48 -4.12 11.52
N LEU A 364 15.06 -5.32 11.43
CA LEU A 364 14.41 -6.52 10.95
C LEU A 364 14.69 -7.65 11.95
N VAL A 365 13.66 -8.38 12.35
CA VAL A 365 13.81 -9.57 13.21
C VAL A 365 13.55 -10.82 12.38
N VAL A 366 14.38 -11.84 12.55
CA VAL A 366 14.13 -13.21 12.11
C VAL A 366 14.07 -14.06 13.37
N SER A 367 12.94 -14.73 13.63
CA SER A 367 12.79 -15.56 14.83
C SER A 367 11.85 -16.74 14.58
N ARG A 368 12.06 -17.84 15.31
CA ARG A 368 11.12 -18.97 15.39
C ARG A 368 9.91 -18.65 16.28
N GLU A 369 10.04 -17.67 17.17
CA GLU A 369 8.97 -17.31 18.08
C GLU A 369 7.85 -16.54 17.35
N HIS A 370 6.60 -16.86 17.67
CA HIS A 370 5.44 -16.20 17.07
C HIS A 370 5.44 -14.69 17.40
N PRO A 371 5.09 -13.80 16.46
CA PRO A 371 5.12 -12.34 16.67
C PRO A 371 4.43 -11.88 17.96
N ASP A 372 3.26 -12.44 18.28
CA ASP A 372 2.50 -12.07 19.48
C ASP A 372 3.24 -12.37 20.78
N ILE A 373 4.06 -13.43 20.80
CA ILE A 373 4.84 -13.83 21.96
C ILE A 373 6.14 -13.01 22.00
N PHE A 374 6.85 -12.92 20.87
CA PHE A 374 8.07 -12.12 20.74
C PHE A 374 7.84 -10.67 21.18
N PHE A 375 6.68 -10.10 20.83
CA PHE A 375 6.33 -8.73 21.15
C PHE A 375 5.50 -8.55 22.43
N SER A 376 5.28 -9.59 23.22
CA SER A 376 4.45 -9.53 24.44
C SER A 376 4.97 -8.51 25.48
N THR A 377 6.28 -8.30 25.53
CA THR A 377 6.97 -7.34 26.42
C THR A 377 7.45 -6.09 25.68
N TRP A 378 7.02 -5.90 24.43
CA TRP A 378 7.51 -4.85 23.55
C TRP A 378 6.70 -3.56 23.70
N GLU A 379 7.24 -2.60 24.46
CA GLU A 379 6.57 -1.33 24.78
C GLU A 379 6.75 -0.24 23.70
N MET A 380 7.17 -0.61 22.49
CA MET A 380 7.44 0.32 21.39
C MET A 380 6.83 -0.18 20.07
N GLU A 381 6.95 0.57 18.99
CA GLU A 381 6.43 0.10 17.69
C GLU A 381 7.20 -1.15 17.24
N GLN A 382 6.49 -2.19 16.82
CA GLN A 382 7.08 -3.47 16.48
C GLN A 382 7.85 -3.37 15.16
N PRO A 383 9.15 -3.72 15.11
CA PRO A 383 9.86 -3.84 13.85
C PRO A 383 9.25 -4.98 13.02
N PRO A 384 9.41 -4.97 11.70
CA PRO A 384 9.10 -6.13 10.88
C PRO A 384 9.77 -7.39 11.44
N LEU A 385 8.99 -8.46 11.59
CA LEU A 385 9.45 -9.75 12.09
C LEU A 385 9.10 -10.84 11.08
N ILE A 386 10.11 -11.57 10.65
CA ILE A 386 10.02 -12.77 9.84
C ILE A 386 9.90 -13.96 10.79
N TRP A 387 8.75 -14.60 10.76
CA TRP A 387 8.47 -15.77 11.58
C TRP A 387 8.88 -17.04 10.84
N LEU A 388 9.83 -17.80 11.37
CA LEU A 388 10.26 -19.09 10.82
C LEU A 388 9.25 -20.18 11.22
N SER A 389 8.37 -20.56 10.29
CA SER A 389 7.31 -21.54 10.54
C SER A 389 6.86 -22.23 9.26
N HIS A 390 6.38 -23.47 9.39
CA HIS A 390 5.76 -24.22 8.30
C HIS A 390 4.35 -23.72 7.94
N GLU A 391 3.80 -22.80 8.73
CA GLU A 391 2.52 -22.12 8.44
C GLU A 391 2.68 -21.08 7.32
N GLU A 392 2.91 -21.52 6.07
CA GLU A 392 3.20 -20.66 4.91
C GLU A 392 2.09 -19.65 4.54
N GLU A 393 0.91 -19.76 5.15
CA GLU A 393 -0.28 -18.97 4.84
C GLU A 393 -0.34 -17.60 5.54
N LYS A 394 0.56 -17.32 6.49
CA LYS A 394 0.60 -16.05 7.24
C LYS A 394 1.63 -15.07 6.66
N ARG A 395 1.28 -13.78 6.73
CA ARG A 395 2.16 -12.69 6.25
C ARG A 395 3.42 -12.64 7.11
N TRP A 396 4.58 -12.47 6.47
CA TRP A 396 5.90 -12.48 7.10
C TRP A 396 6.31 -13.82 7.70
N THR A 397 5.67 -14.91 7.27
CA THR A 397 6.10 -16.27 7.62
C THR A 397 6.94 -16.85 6.50
N ILE A 398 8.05 -17.50 6.87
CA ILE A 398 8.93 -18.20 5.94
C ILE A 398 9.12 -19.63 6.43
N ASN A 399 8.88 -20.58 5.53
CA ASN A 399 9.19 -21.98 5.80
C ASN A 399 10.70 -22.14 5.99
N PRO A 400 11.17 -22.83 7.05
CA PRO A 400 12.59 -23.03 7.30
C PRO A 400 13.36 -23.69 6.13
N THR A 401 12.70 -24.39 5.22
CA THR A 401 13.32 -24.95 4.01
C THR A 401 13.51 -23.93 2.88
N SER A 402 12.82 -22.79 2.95
CA SER A 402 12.83 -21.74 1.91
C SER A 402 13.97 -20.73 2.13
N LEU A 403 15.21 -21.21 2.31
CA LEU A 403 16.37 -20.36 2.61
C LEU A 403 16.60 -19.27 1.57
N ALA A 404 16.43 -19.57 0.28
CA ALA A 404 16.60 -18.57 -0.80
C ALA A 404 15.66 -17.36 -0.63
N LYS A 405 14.43 -17.59 -0.16
CA LYS A 405 13.46 -16.52 0.11
C LYS A 405 13.86 -15.71 1.34
N LEU A 406 14.36 -16.36 2.39
CA LEU A 406 14.87 -15.71 3.59
C LEU A 406 16.07 -14.80 3.25
N THR A 407 17.08 -15.33 2.56
CA THR A 407 18.26 -14.59 2.11
C THR A 407 17.85 -13.38 1.28
N HIS A 408 17.02 -13.57 0.25
CA HIS A 408 16.57 -12.45 -0.59
C HIS A 408 15.88 -11.35 0.21
N ILE A 409 15.06 -11.69 1.21
CA ILE A 409 14.36 -10.68 2.03
C ILE A 409 15.34 -9.91 2.92
N ILE A 410 16.32 -10.59 3.52
CA ILE A 410 17.35 -9.95 4.35
C ILE A 410 18.22 -9.03 3.47
N ASP A 411 18.69 -9.51 2.33
CA ASP A 411 19.52 -8.73 1.40
C ASP A 411 18.77 -7.50 0.87
N ASP A 412 17.50 -7.67 0.47
CA ASP A 412 16.66 -6.57 -0.02
C ASP A 412 16.45 -5.50 1.05
N PHE A 413 16.30 -5.92 2.31
CA PHE A 413 16.21 -5.01 3.45
C PHE A 413 17.53 -4.25 3.67
N ILE A 414 18.66 -4.95 3.70
CA ILE A 414 19.99 -4.34 3.93
C ILE A 414 20.33 -3.33 2.82
N LYS A 415 20.10 -3.68 1.55
CA LYS A 415 20.41 -2.82 0.39
C LYS A 415 19.56 -1.55 0.34
N LYS A 416 18.29 -1.64 0.75
CA LYS A 416 17.33 -0.53 0.64
C LYS A 416 17.29 0.37 1.86
N VAL A 417 17.80 -0.09 3.00
CA VAL A 417 17.61 0.59 4.28
C VAL A 417 18.96 0.99 4.88
N PRO A 418 19.28 2.30 4.96
CA PRO A 418 20.55 2.76 5.49
C PRO A 418 20.62 2.49 6.99
N PHE A 419 21.78 2.06 7.48
CA PHE A 419 21.99 1.70 8.88
C PHE A 419 20.94 0.72 9.42
N SER A 420 20.64 -0.29 8.62
CA SER A 420 19.79 -1.38 9.04
C SER A 420 20.49 -2.24 10.10
N CYS A 421 19.69 -2.79 11.00
CA CYS A 421 20.09 -3.77 11.99
C CYS A 421 19.18 -4.99 11.84
N VAL A 422 19.78 -6.16 11.64
CA VAL A 422 19.06 -7.43 11.51
C VAL A 422 19.37 -8.27 12.75
N LEU A 423 18.35 -8.63 13.52
CA LEU A 423 18.45 -9.62 14.58
C LEU A 423 18.00 -10.96 14.01
N PHE A 424 18.85 -11.97 14.12
CA PHE A 424 18.57 -13.33 13.67
C PHE A 424 18.66 -14.29 14.85
N GLU A 425 17.54 -14.91 15.16
CA GLU A 425 17.39 -15.96 16.17
C GLU A 425 16.92 -17.27 15.53
N GLY A 426 17.30 -18.40 16.09
CA GLY A 426 16.79 -19.70 15.67
C GLY A 426 17.53 -20.31 14.48
N ILE A 427 18.83 -20.07 14.32
CA ILE A 427 19.64 -20.81 13.33
C ILE A 427 19.66 -22.32 13.61
N GLU A 428 19.58 -22.70 14.88
CA GLU A 428 19.47 -24.06 15.37
C GLU A 428 18.26 -24.74 14.75
N TYR A 429 17.15 -23.99 14.67
CA TYR A 429 15.93 -24.47 14.04
C TYR A 429 16.10 -24.65 12.52
N LEU A 430 16.83 -23.77 11.85
CA LEU A 430 17.08 -23.91 10.42
C LEU A 430 17.98 -25.10 10.09
N VAL A 431 18.96 -25.40 10.95
CA VAL A 431 19.87 -26.54 10.79
C VAL A 431 19.16 -27.89 10.96
N ILE A 432 17.99 -27.94 11.60
CA ILE A 432 17.15 -29.15 11.62
C ILE A 432 16.65 -29.52 10.21
N TYR A 433 16.38 -28.52 9.36
CA TYR A 433 15.78 -28.72 8.04
C TYR A 433 16.75 -28.54 6.87
N ASN A 434 17.95 -28.03 7.14
CA ASN A 434 18.95 -27.70 6.12
C ASN A 434 20.34 -28.13 6.59
N SER A 435 21.26 -28.40 5.66
CA SER A 435 22.64 -28.65 6.05
C SER A 435 23.28 -27.40 6.67
N PHE A 436 24.16 -27.61 7.65
CA PHE A 436 24.91 -26.53 8.30
C PHE A 436 25.68 -25.67 7.27
N ASP A 437 26.29 -26.30 6.26
CA ASP A 437 26.99 -25.59 5.18
C ASP A 437 26.08 -24.62 4.41
N THR A 438 24.80 -24.98 4.22
CA THR A 438 23.84 -24.12 3.52
C THR A 438 23.47 -22.91 4.38
N ILE A 439 23.35 -23.10 5.70
CA ILE A 439 23.11 -22.01 6.64
C ILE A 439 24.34 -21.09 6.73
N MET A 440 25.55 -21.65 6.75
CA MET A 440 26.77 -20.84 6.73
C MET A 440 26.88 -20.01 5.47
N LYS A 441 26.53 -20.55 4.29
CA LYS A 441 26.46 -19.76 3.05
C LYS A 441 25.49 -18.60 3.15
N LEU A 442 24.34 -18.78 3.81
CA LEU A 442 23.40 -17.70 4.08
C LEU A 442 24.04 -16.64 4.99
N VAL A 443 24.70 -17.05 6.08
CA VAL A 443 25.37 -16.12 7.01
C VAL A 443 26.48 -15.34 6.31
N CYS A 444 27.34 -16.00 5.51
CA CYS A 444 28.38 -15.32 4.73
C CYS A 444 27.79 -14.34 3.72
N SER A 445 26.73 -14.73 2.99
CA SER A 445 26.04 -13.85 2.05
C SER A 445 25.51 -12.60 2.75
N VAL A 446 24.91 -12.76 3.93
CA VAL A 446 24.42 -11.63 4.72
C VAL A 446 25.58 -10.76 5.22
N ASP A 447 26.69 -11.35 5.67
CA ASP A 447 27.88 -10.62 6.14
C ASP A 447 28.53 -9.76 5.04
N GLU A 448 28.60 -10.28 3.81
CA GLU A 448 29.05 -9.51 2.65
C GLU A 448 28.18 -8.27 2.44
N GLU A 449 26.86 -8.42 2.49
CA GLU A 449 25.91 -7.32 2.33
C GLU A 449 25.96 -6.33 3.50
N VAL A 450 26.14 -6.81 4.73
CA VAL A 450 26.32 -6.00 5.94
C VAL A 450 27.54 -5.10 5.78
N THR A 451 28.66 -5.67 5.34
CA THR A 451 29.93 -4.95 5.14
C THR A 451 29.80 -3.89 4.06
N GLN A 452 29.22 -4.24 2.91
CA GLN A 452 29.03 -3.32 1.77
C GLN A 452 28.10 -2.14 2.10
N ASN A 453 27.00 -2.40 2.83
CA ASN A 453 25.97 -1.41 3.07
C ASN A 453 26.09 -0.70 4.44
N LYS A 454 27.19 -0.92 5.18
CA LYS A 454 27.41 -0.33 6.52
C LYS A 454 26.21 -0.56 7.45
N CYS A 455 25.75 -1.81 7.49
CA CYS A 455 24.63 -2.26 8.31
C CYS A 455 25.14 -3.09 9.51
N ARG A 456 24.24 -3.64 10.32
CA ARG A 456 24.60 -4.51 11.46
C ARG A 456 23.80 -5.81 11.38
N PHE A 457 24.48 -6.92 11.58
CA PHE A 457 23.83 -8.22 11.75
C PHE A 457 24.12 -8.72 13.15
N ILE A 458 23.11 -9.18 13.87
CA ILE A 458 23.21 -9.72 15.22
C ILE A 458 22.66 -11.14 15.17
N LEU A 459 23.56 -12.11 15.24
CA LEU A 459 23.21 -13.52 15.29
C LEU A 459 23.15 -13.99 16.73
N SER A 460 21.98 -14.39 17.20
CA SER A 460 21.80 -15.00 18.51
C SER A 460 21.59 -16.51 18.36
N TYR A 461 22.40 -17.31 19.05
CA TYR A 461 22.31 -18.77 18.99
C TYR A 461 22.71 -19.43 20.31
N ASP A 462 22.19 -20.64 20.56
CA ASP A 462 22.59 -21.52 21.64
C ASP A 462 23.77 -22.40 21.17
N PRO A 463 25.00 -22.21 21.70
CA PRO A 463 26.16 -22.99 21.28
C PRO A 463 26.01 -24.49 21.60
N ARG A 464 25.12 -24.86 22.53
CA ARG A 464 24.89 -26.27 22.89
C ARG A 464 24.14 -27.06 21.81
N ALA A 465 23.55 -26.37 20.83
CA ALA A 465 22.86 -26.99 19.70
C ALA A 465 23.83 -27.44 18.59
N PHE A 466 25.12 -27.09 18.68
CA PHE A 466 26.13 -27.37 17.68
C PHE A 466 27.32 -28.14 18.28
N ASP A 467 28.10 -28.80 17.42
CA ASP A 467 29.39 -29.37 17.80
C ASP A 467 30.48 -28.29 17.81
N GLU A 468 31.62 -28.59 18.44
CA GLU A 468 32.73 -27.63 18.61
C GLU A 468 33.26 -27.11 17.26
N GLU A 469 33.27 -27.96 16.22
CA GLU A 469 33.71 -27.58 14.88
C GLU A 469 32.79 -26.51 14.27
N LYS A 470 31.46 -26.70 14.34
CA LYS A 470 30.48 -25.73 13.84
C LYS A 470 30.50 -24.42 14.62
N CYS A 471 30.66 -24.48 15.95
CA CYS A 471 30.84 -23.27 16.76
C CYS A 471 32.09 -22.49 16.33
N ALA A 472 33.23 -23.18 16.15
CA ALA A 472 34.47 -22.53 15.71
C ALA A 472 34.33 -21.83 14.34
N ILE A 473 33.53 -22.40 13.42
CA ILE A 473 33.23 -21.76 12.12
C ILE A 473 32.45 -20.46 12.32
N LEU A 474 31.38 -20.47 13.15
CA LEU A 474 30.60 -19.27 13.47
C LEU A 474 31.45 -18.20 14.17
N GLU A 475 32.32 -18.61 15.10
CA GLU A 475 33.19 -17.72 15.84
C GLU A 475 34.27 -17.05 14.98
N ARG A 476 34.70 -17.73 13.91
CA ARG A 476 35.68 -17.19 12.96
C ARG A 476 35.07 -16.09 12.09
N ASP A 477 33.84 -16.30 11.63
CA ASP A 477 33.21 -15.45 10.61
C ASP A 477 32.43 -14.27 11.23
N LEU A 478 32.01 -14.38 12.50
CA LEU A 478 31.21 -13.35 13.20
C LEU A 478 31.98 -12.77 14.38
N ARG A 479 31.87 -11.47 14.65
CA ARG A 479 32.55 -10.85 15.80
C ARG A 479 31.77 -11.00 17.09
N GLN A 480 32.45 -11.29 18.19
CA GLN A 480 31.83 -11.25 19.52
C GLN A 480 31.33 -9.82 19.83
N ILE A 481 30.13 -9.70 20.40
CA ILE A 481 29.64 -8.41 20.90
C ILE A 481 30.54 -7.92 22.06
N PRO A 482 30.99 -6.66 22.07
CA PRO A 482 31.80 -6.11 23.16
C PRO A 482 31.09 -6.18 24.52
N GLU A 483 31.81 -6.52 25.58
CA GLU A 483 31.26 -6.61 26.94
C GLU A 483 30.65 -5.29 27.43
N SER A 484 31.12 -4.14 26.94
CA SER A 484 30.55 -2.82 27.25
C SER A 484 29.08 -2.66 26.83
N TYR A 485 28.58 -3.56 25.97
CA TYR A 485 27.17 -3.65 25.56
C TYR A 485 26.36 -4.70 26.34
N ALA A 486 27.03 -5.64 27.01
CA ALA A 486 26.38 -6.67 27.82
C ALA A 486 25.96 -6.13 29.20
N VAL A 487 26.63 -5.06 29.67
CA VAL A 487 26.48 -4.50 31.02
C VAL A 487 25.59 -3.25 30.99
N ASP A 488 24.29 -3.45 31.10
CA ASP A 488 23.34 -2.46 31.65
C ASP A 488 22.10 -3.24 32.09
N GLY A 489 22.28 -4.11 33.09
CA GLY A 489 21.21 -4.87 33.75
C GLY A 489 20.24 -3.98 34.48
#